data_AF-A0A7W0ZJN7-F1
#
_entry.id   AF-A0A7W0ZJN7-F1
#
_cell.length_a   1.000
_cell.length_b   1.000
_cell.length_c   1.000
_cell.angle_alpha   90.00
_cell.angle_beta   90.00
_cell.angle_gamma   90.00
#
_symmetry.space_group_name_H-M   'P 1'
#
loop_
_entity.id
_entity.type
_entity.pdbx_description
1 polymer ?
#
loop_
_entity_poly.entity_id
_entity_poly.type
_entity_poly.pdbx_seq_one_letter_code
_entity_poly.pdbx_strand_id
1 'polypeptide(L)'
;MNRRELMSLLASFPVVASLSTVKAANELPSNNSVVVESPDKKVQIVFGLFEKSGKKSVPCYSVFYRGKSLVHQASLGIDLAPAGPLNSNFRIVKVARHERDQTYAINPGKTSTARDHYREAVISLEEQSEPQRRLDLIFRAYDDGAAFRYQIPQQPALPELVITSEHSTFSFVGNPKAYALPVTSFKTPYEFYYKLLLLKSVSPDLLIGLPLLLEYPDKLWVAITEADLTDYAGMYLSGMAGSPGILTSRLSPRLDNPQIKVKASLPHASPWRVLMVADDPGRLIESNIVTNLNPPSTIKNTSWIKLGKTTFPWWNGFDVKNADFIGGLNTQTMKHYIDFCAEHGIEYHSLDGFENIAWYGGTIVPYRGQDITKSLPEIDLPDVIAYARQKGVRLRLWMHSDAAKANMKTAFPIYEKWGIEGVMIDFFDRDDQETVKFIHDLMQLAAKHRLTVTLHNVYKPTGLRRTYPNLLAVEAVFNLEFNKWDARGSTPEHELIV
;
A
#
# COMPACT_ATOMS: atom_id res chain seq x y z
N MET A 1 7.84 88.07 -3.99
CA MET A 1 7.13 89.21 -3.37
C MET A 1 6.16 88.66 -2.33
N ASN A 2 6.34 89.05 -1.06
CA ASN A 2 5.46 88.99 0.12
C ASN A 2 4.48 87.83 0.43
N ARG A 3 4.73 87.19 1.59
CA ARG A 3 3.92 87.05 2.83
C ARG A 3 2.37 86.91 2.80
N ARG A 4 1.92 85.91 3.60
CA ARG A 4 0.64 85.72 4.35
C ARG A 4 -0.53 85.18 3.52
N GLU A 5 -1.24 84.11 3.92
CA GLU A 5 -2.06 83.89 5.13
C GLU A 5 -1.96 82.41 5.62
N LEU A 6 -1.70 82.11 6.91
CA LEU A 6 -2.57 82.02 8.11
C LEU A 6 -3.36 80.69 8.32
N MET A 7 -2.78 79.83 9.17
CA MET A 7 -3.36 78.91 10.18
C MET A 7 -4.63 78.08 9.91
N SER A 8 -4.52 76.75 10.06
CA SER A 8 -5.34 75.98 11.00
C SER A 8 -4.69 74.65 11.41
N LEU A 9 -4.97 74.26 12.66
CA LEU A 9 -4.47 73.14 13.45
C LEU A 9 -4.51 71.77 12.75
N LEU A 10 -3.47 70.96 12.95
CA LEU A 10 -3.62 69.51 13.22
C LEU A 10 -2.51 69.06 14.16
N ALA A 11 -2.92 68.64 15.36
CA ALA A 11 -2.05 68.09 16.40
C ALA A 11 -1.49 66.73 15.96
N SER A 12 -0.17 66.60 16.07
CA SER A 12 0.60 65.38 15.91
C SER A 12 0.41 64.44 17.10
N PHE A 13 -0.26 63.30 16.88
CA PHE A 13 -0.18 62.14 17.77
C PHE A 13 1.00 61.25 17.32
N PRO A 14 1.92 60.83 18.21
CA PRO A 14 2.91 59.83 17.87
C PRO A 14 2.22 58.46 17.87
N VAL A 15 2.13 57.83 16.70
CA VAL A 15 1.80 56.41 16.59
C VAL A 15 2.99 55.62 17.08
N VAL A 16 2.92 55.16 18.33
CA VAL A 16 3.79 54.10 18.85
C VAL A 16 3.37 52.82 18.15
N ALA A 17 4.13 52.42 17.13
CA ALA A 17 3.97 51.12 16.51
C ALA A 17 4.46 50.04 17.48
N SER A 18 3.53 49.44 18.22
CA SER A 18 3.76 48.22 18.98
C SER A 18 3.95 47.06 18.00
N LEU A 19 5.21 46.69 17.77
CA LEU A 19 5.59 45.42 17.17
C LEU A 19 5.20 44.29 18.13
N SER A 20 3.98 43.79 18.02
CA SER A 20 3.56 42.53 18.63
C SER A 20 4.17 41.38 17.84
N THR A 21 5.36 40.95 18.27
CA THR A 21 5.91 39.65 17.87
C THR A 21 4.98 38.55 18.37
N VAL A 22 4.15 37.99 17.48
CA VAL A 22 3.43 36.74 17.74
C VAL A 22 4.46 35.62 17.74
N LYS A 23 5.05 35.34 18.91
CA LYS A 23 5.66 34.04 19.18
C LYS A 23 4.54 33.02 19.12
N ALA A 24 4.50 32.22 18.06
CA ALA A 24 3.77 30.96 18.08
C ALA A 24 4.35 30.14 19.25
N ALA A 25 3.60 30.05 20.34
CA ALA A 25 4.00 29.29 21.51
C ALA A 25 4.01 27.81 21.14
N ASN A 26 5.22 27.24 21.02
CA ASN A 26 5.45 25.81 21.17
C ASN A 26 5.17 25.44 22.63
N GLU A 27 3.91 25.39 23.04
CA GLU A 27 3.54 24.72 24.29
C GLU A 27 3.58 23.21 24.05
N LEU A 28 4.64 22.56 24.54
CA LEU A 28 4.65 21.12 24.79
C LEU A 28 3.51 20.82 25.77
N PRO A 29 2.52 19.96 25.44
CA PRO A 29 1.40 19.73 26.35
C PRO A 29 1.81 18.91 27.57
N SER A 30 1.12 19.20 28.68
CA SER A 30 1.10 18.59 30.02
C SER A 30 1.31 17.06 30.13
N ASN A 31 1.36 16.55 31.37
CA ASN A 31 1.54 15.14 31.82
C ASN A 31 0.79 14.00 31.07
N ASN A 32 0.01 14.30 30.01
CA ASN A 32 -0.77 13.36 29.20
C ASN A 32 -0.29 13.24 27.73
N SER A 33 0.89 13.74 27.38
CA SER A 33 1.46 13.62 26.03
C SER A 33 2.64 12.63 25.97
N VAL A 34 2.80 11.95 24.84
CA VAL A 34 3.92 11.02 24.59
C VAL A 34 4.63 11.44 23.31
N VAL A 35 5.91 11.80 23.44
CA VAL A 35 6.76 12.19 22.31
C VAL A 35 7.63 11.02 21.87
N VAL A 36 7.77 10.81 20.56
CA VAL A 36 8.69 9.86 19.92
C VAL A 36 9.49 10.59 18.84
N GLU A 37 10.80 10.65 19.00
CA GLU A 37 11.70 11.29 18.02
C GLU A 37 12.44 10.24 17.22
N SER A 38 12.65 10.49 15.92
CA SER A 38 13.54 9.68 15.10
C SER A 38 14.96 9.66 15.68
N PRO A 39 15.78 8.67 15.33
CA PRO A 39 17.18 8.64 15.71
C PRO A 39 17.93 9.96 15.43
N ASP A 40 17.72 10.56 14.26
CA ASP A 40 18.30 11.84 13.85
C ASP A 40 17.54 13.09 14.32
N LYS A 41 16.42 12.89 15.03
CA LYS A 41 15.52 13.91 15.59
C LYS A 41 14.86 14.81 14.55
N LYS A 42 14.92 14.50 13.26
CA LYS A 42 14.21 15.27 12.23
C LYS A 42 12.73 14.95 12.20
N VAL A 43 12.33 13.70 12.41
CA VAL A 43 10.91 13.32 12.52
C VAL A 43 10.54 13.24 13.99
N GLN A 44 9.42 13.83 14.37
CA GLN A 44 8.87 13.74 15.72
C GLN A 44 7.38 13.43 15.65
N ILE A 45 6.95 12.47 16.46
CA ILE A 45 5.54 12.11 16.67
C ILE A 45 5.16 12.55 18.07
N VAL A 46 4.03 13.24 18.20
CA VAL A 46 3.46 13.63 19.50
C VAL A 46 2.07 13.04 19.60
N PHE A 47 1.88 12.10 20.53
CA PHE A 47 0.58 11.54 20.88
C PHE A 47 0.00 12.26 22.10
N GLY A 48 -1.33 12.38 22.16
CA GLY A 48 -2.03 12.82 23.36
C GLY A 48 -3.53 12.53 23.31
N LEU A 49 -4.20 12.74 24.45
CA LEU A 49 -5.64 12.62 24.60
C LEU A 49 -6.28 14.02 24.65
N PHE A 50 -7.19 14.31 23.72
CA PHE A 50 -7.77 15.65 23.55
C PHE A 50 -9.30 15.63 23.60
N GLU A 51 -9.90 16.78 23.89
CA GLU A 51 -11.32 16.98 23.65
C GLU A 51 -11.53 17.31 22.17
N LYS A 52 -12.41 16.57 21.48
CA LYS A 52 -12.68 16.76 20.05
C LYS A 52 -14.14 16.45 19.75
N SER A 53 -14.82 17.41 19.09
CA SER A 53 -16.23 17.28 18.69
C SER A 53 -17.16 16.81 19.82
N GLY A 54 -16.98 17.37 21.03
CA GLY A 54 -17.77 17.03 22.22
C GLY A 54 -17.41 15.71 22.91
N LYS A 55 -16.42 14.95 22.38
CA LYS A 55 -15.89 13.75 23.04
C LYS A 55 -14.64 14.09 23.83
N LYS A 56 -14.55 13.58 25.07
CA LYS A 56 -13.37 13.72 25.94
C LYS A 56 -12.37 12.59 25.72
N SER A 57 -11.09 12.88 25.91
CA SER A 57 -9.99 11.90 25.82
C SER A 57 -9.95 11.12 24.50
N VAL A 58 -10.10 11.81 23.38
CA VAL A 58 -9.92 11.28 22.02
C VAL A 58 -8.42 11.11 21.75
N PRO A 59 -7.96 9.93 21.31
CA PRO A 59 -6.55 9.72 20.98
C PRO A 59 -6.22 10.45 19.69
N CYS A 60 -5.25 11.36 19.77
CA CYS A 60 -4.75 12.12 18.63
C CYS A 60 -3.23 12.05 18.53
N TYR A 61 -2.71 12.24 17.32
CA TYR A 61 -1.29 12.36 17.05
C TYR A 61 -0.99 13.59 16.19
N SER A 62 0.24 14.08 16.31
CA SER A 62 0.83 15.07 15.42
C SER A 62 2.17 14.54 14.92
N VAL A 63 2.56 14.95 13.72
CA VAL A 63 3.86 14.60 13.12
C VAL A 63 4.55 15.89 12.69
N PHE A 64 5.82 16.02 13.06
CA PHE A 64 6.68 17.14 12.73
C PHE A 64 7.88 16.64 11.92
N TYR A 65 8.34 17.47 10.99
CA TYR A 65 9.59 17.27 10.26
C TYR A 65 10.45 18.52 10.35
N ARG A 66 11.66 18.39 10.91
CA ARG A 66 12.58 19.51 11.20
C ARG A 66 11.90 20.66 11.96
N GLY A 67 11.04 20.31 12.92
CA GLY A 67 10.25 21.26 13.72
C GLY A 67 9.01 21.83 13.01
N LYS A 68 8.80 21.57 11.72
CA LYS A 68 7.59 21.98 10.99
C LYS A 68 6.46 20.98 11.21
N SER A 69 5.30 21.44 11.64
CA SER A 69 4.10 20.61 11.78
C SER A 69 3.60 20.15 10.41
N LEU A 70 3.51 18.83 10.22
CA LEU A 70 2.98 18.20 9.01
C LEU A 70 1.55 17.76 9.21
N VAL A 71 1.32 16.98 10.26
CA VAL A 71 0.01 16.51 10.69
C VAL A 71 -0.26 17.09 12.07
N HIS A 72 -1.41 17.73 12.24
CA HIS A 72 -1.78 18.40 13.49
C HIS A 72 -3.03 17.76 14.12
N GLN A 73 -2.87 17.19 15.31
CA GLN A 73 -3.94 16.61 16.14
C GLN A 73 -4.92 15.74 15.35
N ALA A 74 -4.39 14.89 14.46
CA ALA A 74 -5.16 13.89 13.75
C ALA A 74 -5.68 12.85 14.76
N SER A 75 -6.99 12.59 14.74
CA SER A 75 -7.65 11.62 15.61
C SER A 75 -7.52 10.20 15.08
N LEU A 76 -7.55 9.25 16.01
CA LEU A 76 -7.51 7.81 15.78
C LEU A 76 -8.77 7.17 16.39
N GLY A 77 -9.28 6.10 15.79
CA GLY A 77 -10.35 5.32 16.38
C GLY A 77 -10.86 4.22 15.46
N ILE A 78 -11.52 3.23 16.05
CA ILE A 78 -12.17 2.13 15.32
C ILE A 78 -13.59 1.94 15.84
N ASP A 79 -14.51 1.63 14.93
CA ASP A 79 -15.87 1.24 15.28
C ASP A 79 -15.98 -0.29 15.27
N LEU A 80 -16.53 -0.83 16.35
CA LEU A 80 -16.72 -2.26 16.53
C LEU A 80 -18.21 -2.59 16.62
N ALA A 81 -18.60 -3.77 16.13
CA ALA A 81 -19.95 -4.31 16.29
C ALA A 81 -19.93 -5.68 16.98
N PRO A 82 -20.79 -5.97 17.97
CA PRO A 82 -21.75 -5.06 18.60
C PRO A 82 -21.13 -4.20 19.72
N ALA A 83 -19.82 -4.32 19.97
CA ALA A 83 -19.17 -3.76 21.16
C ALA A 83 -19.14 -2.21 21.24
N GLY A 84 -19.46 -1.50 20.16
CA GLY A 84 -19.40 -0.04 20.10
C GLY A 84 -17.97 0.48 19.88
N PRO A 85 -17.81 1.79 19.66
CA PRO A 85 -16.56 2.37 19.20
C PRO A 85 -15.44 2.36 20.24
N LEU A 86 -14.20 2.31 19.79
CA LEU A 86 -12.97 2.57 20.53
C LEU A 86 -12.32 3.85 19.96
N ASN A 87 -12.84 5.02 20.36
CA ASN A 87 -12.42 6.31 19.78
C ASN A 87 -12.35 7.49 20.77
N SER A 88 -12.66 7.27 22.06
CA SER A 88 -12.66 8.32 23.08
C SER A 88 -12.73 7.70 24.48
N ASN A 89 -12.83 8.54 25.52
CA ASN A 89 -12.93 8.11 26.91
C ASN A 89 -11.74 7.27 27.40
N PHE A 90 -10.56 7.46 26.81
CA PHE A 90 -9.36 6.73 27.22
C PHE A 90 -8.63 7.39 28.38
N ARG A 91 -7.87 6.58 29.12
CA ARG A 91 -6.70 6.99 29.90
C ARG A 91 -5.47 6.24 29.40
N ILE A 92 -4.29 6.85 29.51
CA ILE A 92 -3.02 6.16 29.27
C ILE A 92 -2.70 5.31 30.49
N VAL A 93 -2.60 4.00 30.33
CA VAL A 93 -2.26 3.08 31.44
C VAL A 93 -0.79 2.67 31.43
N LYS A 94 -0.14 2.67 30.27
CA LYS A 94 1.27 2.32 30.13
C LYS A 94 1.88 2.94 28.88
N VAL A 95 3.15 3.33 28.98
CA VAL A 95 3.98 3.68 27.82
C VAL A 95 5.26 2.84 27.89
N ALA A 96 5.45 1.97 26.91
CA ALA A 96 6.71 1.25 26.71
C ALA A 96 7.48 1.88 25.55
N ARG A 97 8.81 1.95 25.65
CA ARG A 97 9.68 2.56 24.65
C ARG A 97 10.74 1.57 24.20
N HIS A 98 11.01 1.56 22.91
CA HIS A 98 12.02 0.70 22.30
C HIS A 98 12.80 1.48 21.25
N GLU A 99 14.06 1.11 21.06
CA GLU A 99 14.86 1.53 19.92
C GLU A 99 15.36 0.26 19.24
N ARG A 100 15.30 0.24 17.91
CA ARG A 100 15.86 -0.84 17.10
C ARG A 100 16.79 -0.21 16.10
N ASP A 101 17.96 -0.81 15.94
CA ASP A 101 18.89 -0.52 14.85
C ASP A 101 19.44 -1.86 14.35
N GLN A 102 18.94 -2.31 13.19
CA GLN A 102 19.37 -3.57 12.60
C GLN A 102 19.52 -3.42 11.09
N THR A 103 20.61 -3.94 10.55
CA THR A 103 20.77 -4.11 9.10
C THR A 103 20.50 -5.56 8.71
N TYR A 104 19.81 -5.76 7.59
CA TYR A 104 19.54 -7.08 7.04
C TYR A 104 19.64 -7.10 5.51
N ALA A 105 19.96 -8.26 4.94
CA ALA A 105 20.02 -8.44 3.50
C ALA A 105 18.62 -8.47 2.88
N ILE A 106 18.46 -7.85 1.72
CA ILE A 106 17.27 -7.93 0.89
C ILE A 106 17.64 -8.67 -0.38
N ASN A 107 16.90 -9.74 -0.67
CA ASN A 107 17.01 -10.46 -1.93
C ASN A 107 15.67 -11.15 -2.26
N PRO A 108 15.01 -10.78 -3.38
CA PRO A 108 15.31 -9.69 -4.31
C PRO A 108 14.78 -8.33 -3.81
N GLY A 109 15.33 -7.21 -4.32
CA GLY A 109 14.83 -5.87 -4.04
C GLY A 109 15.66 -4.76 -4.68
N LYS A 110 15.22 -3.50 -4.49
CA LYS A 110 15.89 -2.30 -5.01
C LYS A 110 17.26 -2.00 -4.37
N THR A 111 17.53 -2.63 -3.23
CA THR A 111 18.80 -2.54 -2.50
C THR A 111 19.21 -3.94 -2.05
N SER A 112 20.52 -4.17 -1.85
CA SER A 112 21.04 -5.44 -1.33
C SER A 112 20.90 -5.56 0.19
N THR A 113 20.74 -4.43 0.89
CA THR A 113 20.56 -4.36 2.34
C THR A 113 19.62 -3.22 2.72
N ALA A 114 18.87 -3.39 3.80
CA ALA A 114 18.14 -2.32 4.46
C ALA A 114 18.52 -2.20 5.94
N ARG A 115 18.51 -0.97 6.45
CA ARG A 115 18.65 -0.65 7.87
C ARG A 115 17.28 -0.30 8.45
N ASP A 116 16.83 -1.07 9.43
CA ASP A 116 15.64 -0.83 10.25
C ASP A 116 16.07 -0.12 11.52
N HIS A 117 16.16 1.22 11.43
CA HIS A 117 16.53 2.09 12.54
C HIS A 117 15.37 3.03 12.90
N TYR A 118 14.77 2.80 14.07
CA TYR A 118 13.66 3.61 14.57
C TYR A 118 13.64 3.69 16.10
N ARG A 119 12.94 4.71 16.60
CA ARG A 119 12.44 4.72 17.99
C ARG A 119 10.94 4.47 18.01
N GLU A 120 10.47 3.73 18.99
CA GLU A 120 9.11 3.27 19.14
C GLU A 120 8.54 3.65 20.50
N ALA A 121 7.24 3.95 20.53
CA ALA A 121 6.44 3.91 21.74
C ALA A 121 5.20 3.04 21.53
N VAL A 122 4.97 2.13 22.48
CA VAL A 122 3.72 1.39 22.64
C VAL A 122 2.92 2.07 23.74
N ILE A 123 1.81 2.68 23.36
CA ILE A 123 0.93 3.45 24.26
C ILE A 123 -0.31 2.62 24.51
N SER A 124 -0.39 2.03 25.70
CA SER A 124 -1.56 1.26 26.12
C SER A 124 -2.63 2.20 26.67
N LEU A 125 -3.80 2.15 26.04
CA LEU A 125 -4.99 2.89 26.41
C LEU A 125 -6.02 1.94 27.03
N GLU A 126 -6.78 2.44 27.98
CA GLU A 126 -7.93 1.75 28.57
C GLU A 126 -9.10 2.73 28.66
N GLU A 127 -10.29 2.31 28.28
CA GLU A 127 -11.49 3.11 28.48
C GLU A 127 -11.70 3.36 29.99
N GLN A 128 -12.07 4.58 30.37
CA GLN A 128 -12.25 4.94 31.77
C GLN A 128 -13.54 4.36 32.36
N SER A 129 -14.54 4.13 31.50
CA SER A 129 -15.84 3.56 31.87
C SER A 129 -15.93 2.09 31.47
N GLU A 130 -16.88 1.36 32.06
CA GLU A 130 -17.22 0.01 31.63
C GLU A 130 -17.45 -0.06 30.10
N PRO A 131 -16.95 -1.09 29.40
CA PRO A 131 -16.32 -2.30 29.95
C PRO A 131 -14.79 -2.22 30.06
N GLN A 132 -14.20 -1.02 30.11
CA GLN A 132 -12.75 -0.78 30.27
C GLN A 132 -11.89 -1.50 29.23
N ARG A 133 -12.33 -1.46 27.97
CA ARG A 133 -11.61 -2.12 26.87
C ARG A 133 -10.25 -1.48 26.66
N ARG A 134 -9.31 -2.31 26.24
CA ARG A 134 -7.91 -1.95 26.01
C ARG A 134 -7.59 -1.85 24.53
N LEU A 135 -6.75 -0.86 24.20
CA LEU A 135 -6.22 -0.63 22.87
C LEU A 135 -4.77 -0.17 23.02
N ASP A 136 -3.85 -0.83 22.32
CA ASP A 136 -2.48 -0.36 22.17
C ASP A 136 -2.35 0.44 20.87
N LEU A 137 -1.72 1.62 20.94
CA LEU A 137 -1.27 2.38 19.78
C LEU A 137 0.26 2.31 19.72
N ILE A 138 0.78 1.77 18.62
CA ILE A 138 2.22 1.63 18.42
C ILE A 138 2.66 2.68 17.42
N PHE A 139 3.62 3.53 17.81
CA PHE A 139 4.21 4.55 16.95
C PHE A 139 5.70 4.26 16.73
N ARG A 140 6.17 4.40 15.49
CA ARG A 140 7.59 4.34 15.12
C ARG A 140 8.00 5.62 14.39
N ALA A 141 9.08 6.24 14.84
CA ALA A 141 9.72 7.34 14.15
C ALA A 141 11.03 6.85 13.52
N TYR A 142 11.06 6.87 12.19
CA TYR A 142 12.24 6.68 11.34
C TYR A 142 12.77 8.05 10.91
N ASP A 143 14.02 8.13 10.46
CA ASP A 143 14.60 9.39 9.97
C ASP A 143 13.89 9.91 8.70
N ASP A 144 13.25 9.02 7.94
CA ASP A 144 12.55 9.27 6.68
C ASP A 144 11.02 9.10 6.80
N GLY A 145 10.47 8.96 8.00
CA GLY A 145 9.02 8.88 8.17
C GLY A 145 8.50 8.53 9.56
N ALA A 146 7.17 8.62 9.69
CA ALA A 146 6.43 8.20 10.86
C ALA A 146 5.48 7.06 10.48
N ALA A 147 5.31 6.10 11.37
CA ALA A 147 4.36 5.02 11.19
C ALA A 147 3.59 4.75 12.48
N PHE A 148 2.33 4.35 12.36
CA PHE A 148 1.54 3.88 13.50
C PHE A 148 0.64 2.71 13.15
N ARG A 149 0.24 1.93 14.16
CA ARG A 149 -0.80 0.91 14.02
C ARG A 149 -1.59 0.71 15.31
N TYR A 150 -2.77 0.13 15.18
CA TYR A 150 -3.58 -0.38 16.28
C TYR A 150 -3.14 -1.79 16.64
N GLN A 151 -3.09 -2.10 17.92
CA GLN A 151 -3.00 -3.47 18.42
C GLN A 151 -4.09 -3.67 19.47
N ILE A 152 -4.99 -4.60 19.21
CA ILE A 152 -6.10 -4.95 20.09
C ILE A 152 -5.68 -6.20 20.87
N PRO A 153 -5.33 -6.08 22.17
CA PRO A 153 -4.89 -7.22 22.97
C PRO A 153 -6.05 -8.16 23.28
N GLN A 154 -5.71 -9.42 23.58
CA GLN A 154 -6.67 -10.38 24.13
C GLN A 154 -7.28 -9.83 25.43
N GLN A 155 -8.61 -9.83 25.53
CA GLN A 155 -9.31 -9.27 26.69
C GLN A 155 -10.72 -9.85 26.84
N PRO A 156 -11.26 -9.97 28.07
CA PRO A 156 -12.60 -10.52 28.29
C PRO A 156 -13.73 -9.69 27.68
N ALA A 157 -13.59 -8.36 27.68
CA ALA A 157 -14.61 -7.42 27.19
C ALA A 157 -14.78 -7.42 25.65
N LEU A 158 -13.93 -8.15 24.92
CA LEU A 158 -13.96 -8.25 23.47
C LEU A 158 -13.51 -9.65 23.03
N PRO A 159 -14.37 -10.68 23.07
CA PRO A 159 -13.97 -12.05 22.75
C PRO A 159 -13.66 -12.27 21.26
N GLU A 160 -14.27 -11.49 20.37
CA GLU A 160 -14.03 -11.50 18.93
C GLU A 160 -13.92 -10.05 18.43
N LEU A 161 -13.04 -9.82 17.44
CA LEU A 161 -12.89 -8.53 16.80
C LEU A 161 -13.73 -8.47 15.54
N VAL A 162 -14.67 -7.52 15.49
CA VAL A 162 -15.45 -7.20 14.29
C VAL A 162 -15.40 -5.68 14.08
N ILE A 163 -14.59 -5.25 13.13
CA ILE A 163 -14.41 -3.83 12.77
C ILE A 163 -15.40 -3.49 11.67
N THR A 164 -16.22 -2.47 11.90
CA THR A 164 -17.16 -1.93 10.91
C THR A 164 -16.62 -0.68 10.23
N SER A 165 -15.72 0.06 10.89
CA SER A 165 -15.02 1.21 10.31
C SER A 165 -13.73 1.52 11.07
N GLU A 166 -12.76 2.11 10.37
CA GLU A 166 -11.58 2.73 10.97
C GLU A 166 -11.60 4.22 10.65
N HIS A 167 -11.32 5.04 11.66
CA HIS A 167 -11.37 6.51 11.63
C HIS A 167 -9.98 7.12 11.87
N SER A 168 -8.95 6.52 11.27
CA SER A 168 -7.62 7.14 11.17
C SER A 168 -7.74 8.41 10.33
N THR A 169 -7.42 9.56 10.91
CA THR A 169 -7.42 10.82 10.17
C THR A 169 -6.00 11.28 9.85
N PHE A 170 -5.89 12.14 8.84
CA PHE A 170 -4.65 12.80 8.45
C PHE A 170 -4.96 14.28 8.23
N SER A 171 -4.70 15.07 9.28
CA SER A 171 -4.99 16.50 9.34
C SER A 171 -3.74 17.29 8.94
N PHE A 172 -3.46 17.34 7.64
CA PHE A 172 -2.26 18.01 7.15
C PHE A 172 -2.37 19.53 7.27
N VAL A 173 -1.27 20.17 7.66
CA VAL A 173 -1.19 21.62 7.72
C VAL A 173 -1.11 22.20 6.31
N GLY A 174 -1.86 23.27 6.04
CA GLY A 174 -1.82 24.00 4.77
C GLY A 174 -2.77 23.47 3.71
N ASN A 175 -2.36 23.55 2.44
CA ASN A 175 -3.11 23.07 1.30
C ASN A 175 -2.14 22.60 0.19
N PRO A 176 -1.34 21.55 0.45
CA PRO A 176 -0.39 21.04 -0.54
C PRO A 176 -1.12 20.54 -1.80
N LYS A 177 -0.37 20.44 -2.90
CA LYS A 177 -0.85 19.69 -4.05
C LYS A 177 -0.87 18.20 -3.70
N ALA A 178 -1.82 17.48 -4.23
CA ALA A 178 -2.04 16.07 -4.00
C ALA A 178 -2.05 15.32 -5.34
N TYR A 179 -1.12 14.39 -5.54
CA TYR A 179 -1.12 13.43 -6.63
C TYR A 179 -1.93 12.23 -6.16
N ALA A 180 -3.24 12.29 -6.36
CA ALA A 180 -4.18 11.29 -5.88
C ALA A 180 -4.48 10.27 -6.97
N LEU A 181 -4.78 9.03 -6.58
CA LEU A 181 -5.32 8.00 -7.46
C LEU A 181 -6.83 7.81 -7.18
N PRO A 182 -7.73 8.59 -7.81
CA PRO A 182 -9.17 8.34 -7.69
C PRO A 182 -9.54 6.95 -8.15
N VAL A 183 -10.25 6.20 -7.31
CA VAL A 183 -10.85 4.92 -7.68
C VAL A 183 -12.37 5.04 -7.61
N THR A 184 -13.08 4.27 -8.43
CA THR A 184 -14.55 4.34 -8.51
C THR A 184 -15.24 3.48 -7.46
N SER A 185 -14.57 2.44 -6.96
CA SER A 185 -15.09 1.55 -5.92
C SER A 185 -13.96 0.77 -5.23
N PHE A 186 -14.28 0.02 -4.17
CA PHE A 186 -13.36 -0.92 -3.52
C PHE A 186 -13.09 -2.20 -4.35
N LYS A 187 -13.90 -2.43 -5.39
CA LYS A 187 -13.57 -3.41 -6.43
C LYS A 187 -12.84 -2.69 -7.55
N THR A 188 -11.53 -2.83 -7.61
CA THR A 188 -10.68 -2.03 -8.48
C THR A 188 -9.38 -2.74 -8.84
N PRO A 189 -8.91 -2.57 -10.09
CA PRO A 189 -7.61 -3.08 -10.50
C PRO A 189 -6.43 -2.19 -10.08
N TYR A 190 -6.69 -1.02 -9.46
CA TYR A 190 -5.70 0.03 -9.19
C TYR A 190 -5.04 0.68 -10.44
N GLU A 191 -5.55 0.39 -11.64
CA GLU A 191 -5.05 0.94 -12.91
C GLU A 191 -5.82 2.21 -13.32
N PHE A 192 -5.52 3.34 -12.68
CA PHE A 192 -6.05 4.64 -13.11
C PHE A 192 -4.96 5.70 -13.25
N TYR A 193 -5.30 6.79 -13.95
CA TYR A 193 -4.46 7.98 -13.96
C TYR A 193 -4.46 8.67 -12.60
N TYR A 194 -3.28 9.09 -12.15
CA TYR A 194 -3.18 10.05 -11.07
C TYR A 194 -3.79 11.40 -11.47
N LYS A 195 -4.46 12.06 -10.52
CA LYS A 195 -4.98 13.41 -10.65
C LYS A 195 -4.26 14.35 -9.70
N LEU A 196 -3.81 15.48 -10.24
CA LEU A 196 -3.30 16.58 -9.44
C LEU A 196 -4.46 17.41 -8.88
N LEU A 197 -4.59 17.42 -7.56
CA LEU A 197 -5.61 18.15 -6.82
C LEU A 197 -4.97 19.08 -5.79
N LEU A 198 -5.74 19.98 -5.20
CA LEU A 198 -5.38 20.59 -3.93
C LEU A 198 -5.95 19.75 -2.80
N LEU A 199 -5.23 19.58 -1.70
CA LEU A 199 -5.69 18.73 -0.60
C LEU A 199 -7.08 19.14 -0.08
N LYS A 200 -7.35 20.44 0.03
CA LYS A 200 -8.66 20.96 0.49
C LYS A 200 -9.81 20.72 -0.50
N SER A 201 -9.53 20.35 -1.76
CA SER A 201 -10.57 20.00 -2.73
C SER A 201 -10.91 18.51 -2.75
N VAL A 202 -10.22 17.68 -1.96
CA VAL A 202 -10.57 16.27 -1.81
C VAL A 202 -11.90 16.16 -1.06
N SER A 203 -12.96 15.76 -1.76
CA SER A 203 -14.30 15.65 -1.18
C SER A 203 -14.48 14.34 -0.38
N PRO A 204 -15.51 14.26 0.48
CA PRO A 204 -15.83 13.02 1.18
C PRO A 204 -16.26 11.86 0.28
N ASP A 205 -16.74 12.15 -0.93
CA ASP A 205 -17.19 11.15 -1.91
C ASP A 205 -16.05 10.66 -2.83
N LEU A 206 -14.89 11.33 -2.80
CA LEU A 206 -13.74 10.93 -3.58
C LEU A 206 -12.96 9.84 -2.84
N LEU A 207 -13.07 8.60 -3.32
CA LEU A 207 -12.26 7.48 -2.85
C LEU A 207 -10.89 7.52 -3.53
N ILE A 208 -9.82 7.51 -2.74
CA ILE A 208 -8.44 7.62 -3.21
C ILE A 208 -7.69 6.34 -2.82
N GLY A 209 -7.14 5.66 -3.83
CA GLY A 209 -6.18 4.57 -3.67
C GLY A 209 -4.84 5.08 -3.15
N LEU A 210 -4.10 4.22 -2.45
CA LEU A 210 -2.75 4.51 -1.95
C LEU A 210 -1.70 4.02 -2.95
N PRO A 211 -0.48 4.61 -2.96
CA PRO A 211 -0.06 5.75 -2.14
C PRO A 211 -0.66 7.09 -2.58
N LEU A 212 -0.80 8.03 -1.64
CA LEU A 212 -1.11 9.44 -1.93
C LEU A 212 0.15 10.28 -1.72
N LEU A 213 0.58 11.03 -2.74
CA LEU A 213 1.74 11.93 -2.64
C LEU A 213 1.30 13.39 -2.49
N LEU A 214 1.92 14.10 -1.55
CA LEU A 214 1.71 15.52 -1.28
C LEU A 214 2.97 16.33 -1.58
N GLU A 215 2.81 17.41 -2.32
CA GLU A 215 3.87 18.38 -2.64
C GLU A 215 3.58 19.71 -1.95
N TYR A 216 4.48 20.13 -1.07
CA TYR A 216 4.45 21.44 -0.44
C TYR A 216 5.28 22.47 -1.23
N PRO A 217 4.94 23.78 -1.16
CA PRO A 217 5.68 24.84 -1.85
C PRO A 217 7.17 24.94 -1.48
N ASP A 218 7.56 24.50 -0.29
CA ASP A 218 8.94 24.55 0.22
C ASP A 218 9.75 23.28 -0.10
N LYS A 219 9.38 22.56 -1.18
CA LYS A 219 10.03 21.32 -1.64
C LYS A 219 9.99 20.18 -0.61
N LEU A 220 9.03 20.24 0.31
CA LEU A 220 8.75 19.13 1.21
C LEU A 220 7.75 18.19 0.56
N TRP A 221 8.05 16.89 0.62
CA TRP A 221 7.23 15.83 0.06
C TRP A 221 6.78 14.88 1.15
N VAL A 222 5.50 14.51 1.11
CA VAL A 222 4.91 13.54 2.05
C VAL A 222 4.13 12.50 1.27
N ALA A 223 4.45 11.22 1.44
CA ALA A 223 3.65 10.13 0.91
C ALA A 223 2.91 9.40 2.03
N ILE A 224 1.63 9.12 1.80
CA ILE A 224 0.78 8.31 2.68
C ILE A 224 0.60 6.95 2.05
N THR A 225 0.89 5.89 2.80
CA THR A 225 0.65 4.51 2.37
C THR A 225 0.41 3.61 3.59
N GLU A 226 0.37 2.30 3.38
CA GLU A 226 0.33 1.31 4.46
C GLU A 226 1.34 0.19 4.26
N ALA A 227 1.68 -0.50 5.35
CA ALA A 227 2.61 -1.63 5.34
C ALA A 227 2.12 -2.78 6.23
N ASP A 228 2.55 -4.01 5.95
CA ASP A 228 2.12 -5.23 6.68
C ASP A 228 0.59 -5.46 6.60
N LEU A 229 0.05 -5.41 5.37
CA LEU A 229 -1.36 -5.74 5.15
C LEU A 229 -1.56 -7.27 5.24
N THR A 230 -1.95 -7.72 6.43
CA THR A 230 -2.10 -9.14 6.79
C THR A 230 -3.41 -9.36 7.53
N ASP A 231 -4.28 -10.23 7.01
CA ASP A 231 -5.59 -10.58 7.59
C ASP A 231 -6.46 -9.36 7.98
N TYR A 232 -6.36 -8.29 7.19
CA TYR A 232 -7.04 -7.02 7.39
C TYR A 232 -7.50 -6.45 6.04
N ALA A 233 -8.45 -5.52 6.04
CA ALA A 233 -8.91 -4.85 4.82
C ALA A 233 -7.97 -3.72 4.41
N GLY A 234 -7.69 -3.57 3.12
CA GLY A 234 -6.87 -2.50 2.59
C GLY A 234 -7.47 -1.11 2.85
N MET A 235 -6.57 -0.13 3.01
CA MET A 235 -6.90 1.25 3.31
C MET A 235 -6.96 2.11 2.04
N TYR A 236 -8.02 2.90 1.95
CA TYR A 236 -8.20 4.02 1.04
C TYR A 236 -8.36 5.31 1.85
N LEU A 237 -8.32 6.45 1.17
CA LEU A 237 -8.55 7.76 1.77
C LEU A 237 -9.76 8.45 1.14
N SER A 238 -10.42 9.31 1.90
CA SER A 238 -11.39 10.28 1.39
C SER A 238 -11.25 11.59 2.16
N GLY A 239 -11.88 12.67 1.67
CA GLY A 239 -12.05 13.88 2.45
C GLY A 239 -12.93 13.65 3.68
N MET A 240 -12.78 14.47 4.70
CA MET A 240 -13.65 14.45 5.87
C MET A 240 -14.77 15.48 5.73
N ALA A 241 -16.01 15.04 5.89
CA ALA A 241 -17.19 15.91 5.77
C ALA A 241 -17.11 17.08 6.76
N GLY A 242 -17.36 18.30 6.26
CA GLY A 242 -17.30 19.52 7.06
C GLY A 242 -15.89 19.92 7.52
N SER A 243 -14.82 19.28 7.02
CA SER A 243 -13.44 19.57 7.43
C SER A 243 -12.47 19.53 6.23
N PRO A 244 -12.50 20.54 5.35
CA PRO A 244 -11.61 20.61 4.20
C PRO A 244 -10.13 20.51 4.59
N GLY A 245 -9.38 19.65 3.90
CA GLY A 245 -7.95 19.44 4.15
C GLY A 245 -7.65 18.33 5.17
N ILE A 246 -8.67 17.74 5.80
CA ILE A 246 -8.51 16.54 6.63
C ILE A 246 -8.93 15.32 5.81
N LEU A 247 -8.04 14.34 5.70
CA LEU A 247 -8.36 13.04 5.13
C LEU A 247 -8.74 12.04 6.22
N THR A 248 -9.52 11.04 5.85
CA THR A 248 -9.96 9.96 6.74
C THR A 248 -9.85 8.62 6.02
N SER A 249 -9.49 7.57 6.76
CA SER A 249 -9.42 6.21 6.25
C SER A 249 -10.78 5.67 5.81
N ARG A 250 -10.75 4.83 4.78
CA ARG A 250 -11.88 4.03 4.31
C ARG A 250 -11.36 2.61 4.07
N LEU A 251 -11.86 1.65 4.83
CA LEU A 251 -11.47 0.25 4.67
C LEU A 251 -12.36 -0.45 3.65
N SER A 252 -11.75 -1.32 2.86
CA SER A 252 -12.45 -2.19 1.91
C SER A 252 -13.50 -3.07 2.63
N PRO A 253 -14.77 -3.08 2.20
CA PRO A 253 -15.80 -3.93 2.77
C PRO A 253 -15.57 -5.40 2.43
N ARG A 254 -15.93 -6.30 3.35
CA ARG A 254 -16.09 -7.71 2.98
C ARG A 254 -17.23 -7.87 1.98
N LEU A 255 -17.11 -8.87 1.10
CA LEU A 255 -18.15 -9.15 0.11
C LEU A 255 -19.40 -9.82 0.70
N ASP A 256 -19.22 -10.70 1.68
CA ASP A 256 -20.32 -11.43 2.32
C ASP A 256 -21.19 -10.53 3.22
N ASN A 257 -20.57 -9.52 3.85
CA ASN A 257 -21.27 -8.50 4.62
C ASN A 257 -20.56 -7.14 4.53
N PRO A 258 -21.03 -6.20 3.68
CA PRO A 258 -20.38 -4.91 3.46
C PRO A 258 -20.30 -3.99 4.68
N GLN A 259 -21.07 -4.25 5.74
CA GLN A 259 -20.99 -3.51 7.00
C GLN A 259 -19.75 -3.89 7.82
N ILE A 260 -19.15 -5.05 7.55
CA ILE A 260 -17.95 -5.53 8.23
C ILE A 260 -16.75 -5.32 7.31
N LYS A 261 -15.66 -4.80 7.87
CA LYS A 261 -14.39 -4.60 7.18
C LYS A 261 -13.39 -5.67 7.57
N VAL A 262 -13.33 -6.00 8.86
CA VAL A 262 -12.40 -6.99 9.41
C VAL A 262 -13.13 -7.83 10.45
N LYS A 263 -12.94 -9.15 10.38
CA LYS A 263 -13.37 -10.10 11.40
C LYS A 263 -12.19 -11.00 11.79
N ALA A 264 -11.74 -10.95 13.05
CA ALA A 264 -10.55 -11.66 13.49
C ALA A 264 -10.63 -12.10 14.96
N SER A 265 -9.78 -13.06 15.32
CA SER A 265 -9.53 -13.43 16.72
C SER A 265 -8.49 -12.50 17.34
N LEU A 266 -8.57 -12.29 18.65
CA LEU A 266 -7.56 -11.52 19.39
C LEU A 266 -6.40 -12.41 19.86
N PRO A 267 -5.21 -11.83 20.12
CA PRO A 267 -4.82 -10.46 19.80
C PRO A 267 -4.70 -10.23 18.29
N HIS A 268 -4.98 -9.00 17.85
CA HIS A 268 -4.92 -8.65 16.43
C HIS A 268 -4.34 -7.25 16.24
N ALA A 269 -3.59 -7.05 15.16
CA ALA A 269 -2.99 -5.76 14.83
C ALA A 269 -3.49 -5.28 13.46
N SER A 270 -3.71 -3.97 13.33
CA SER A 270 -3.90 -3.37 12.01
C SER A 270 -2.58 -3.37 11.24
N PRO A 271 -2.63 -3.21 9.91
CA PRO A 271 -1.48 -2.79 9.14
C PRO A 271 -0.96 -1.44 9.65
N TRP A 272 0.30 -1.14 9.36
CA TRP A 272 0.89 0.17 9.62
C TRP A 272 0.29 1.21 8.70
N ARG A 273 -0.01 2.39 9.22
CA ARG A 273 -0.30 3.61 8.47
C ARG A 273 0.99 4.41 8.45
N VAL A 274 1.48 4.74 7.25
CA VAL A 274 2.84 5.22 7.03
C VAL A 274 2.81 6.60 6.40
N LEU A 275 3.56 7.52 6.99
CA LEU A 275 3.86 8.84 6.46
C LEU A 275 5.34 8.89 6.14
N MET A 276 5.69 8.79 4.87
CA MET A 276 7.06 8.95 4.38
C MET A 276 7.30 10.44 4.15
N VAL A 277 8.46 10.97 4.53
CA VAL A 277 8.76 12.40 4.47
C VAL A 277 10.16 12.63 3.92
N ALA A 278 10.27 13.52 2.94
CA ALA A 278 11.56 13.90 2.35
C ALA A 278 11.59 15.34 1.83
N ASP A 279 12.80 15.89 1.70
CA ASP A 279 13.07 17.17 1.04
C ASP A 279 13.30 17.04 -0.49
N ASP A 280 13.19 15.81 -1.01
CA ASP A 280 13.29 15.47 -2.42
C ASP A 280 12.46 14.19 -2.67
N PRO A 281 11.67 14.11 -3.76
CA PRO A 281 10.78 12.97 -3.98
C PRO A 281 11.57 11.68 -4.30
N GLY A 282 12.78 11.77 -4.85
CA GLY A 282 13.64 10.62 -5.10
C GLY A 282 14.02 9.87 -3.81
N ARG A 283 14.12 10.58 -2.68
CA ARG A 283 14.40 9.94 -1.37
C ARG A 283 13.23 9.10 -0.87
N LEU A 284 12.00 9.37 -1.31
CA LEU A 284 10.85 8.50 -1.03
C LEU A 284 11.01 7.17 -1.78
N ILE A 285 11.54 7.20 -3.00
CA ILE A 285 11.86 6.00 -3.79
C ILE A 285 12.99 5.20 -3.15
N GLU A 286 13.97 5.86 -2.54
CA GLU A 286 15.09 5.20 -1.83
C GLU A 286 14.64 4.55 -0.51
N SER A 287 13.70 5.15 0.21
CA SER A 287 13.26 4.74 1.56
C SER A 287 12.86 3.26 1.66
N ASN A 288 13.37 2.57 2.68
CA ASN A 288 13.00 1.19 2.99
C ASN A 288 11.91 1.07 4.06
N ILE A 289 11.28 2.17 4.50
CA ILE A 289 10.33 2.16 5.63
C ILE A 289 9.18 1.15 5.45
N VAL A 290 8.56 1.08 4.28
CA VAL A 290 7.49 0.11 3.98
C VAL A 290 7.99 -1.32 4.15
N THR A 291 9.18 -1.64 3.63
CA THR A 291 9.82 -2.94 3.82
C THR A 291 10.15 -3.18 5.31
N ASN A 292 10.75 -2.21 5.99
CA ASN A 292 11.16 -2.27 7.40
C ASN A 292 9.99 -2.53 8.37
N LEU A 293 8.77 -2.16 7.98
CA LEU A 293 7.57 -2.38 8.77
C LEU A 293 6.94 -3.78 8.63
N ASN A 294 7.41 -4.59 7.68
CA ASN A 294 6.91 -5.96 7.47
C ASN A 294 7.68 -7.01 8.28
N PRO A 295 7.08 -8.18 8.58
CA PRO A 295 7.80 -9.29 9.20
C PRO A 295 9.04 -9.75 8.38
N PRO A 296 10.07 -10.32 9.03
CA PRO A 296 11.16 -11.00 8.33
C PRO A 296 10.67 -12.17 7.46
N SER A 297 11.51 -12.60 6.52
CA SER A 297 11.13 -13.69 5.61
C SER A 297 10.84 -15.00 6.33
N THR A 298 9.75 -15.65 5.89
CA THR A 298 9.41 -17.03 6.28
C THR A 298 10.16 -18.07 5.43
N ILE A 299 10.70 -17.68 4.27
CA ILE A 299 11.43 -18.53 3.34
C ILE A 299 12.91 -18.58 3.74
N LYS A 300 13.36 -19.70 4.32
CA LYS A 300 14.75 -19.84 4.82
C LYS A 300 15.78 -20.01 3.71
N ASN A 301 15.43 -20.72 2.64
CA ASN A 301 16.30 -20.89 1.49
C ASN A 301 15.70 -20.19 0.27
N THR A 302 16.37 -19.15 -0.22
CA THR A 302 15.98 -18.37 -1.41
C THR A 302 16.80 -18.71 -2.65
N SER A 303 17.68 -19.73 -2.62
CA SER A 303 18.57 -20.06 -3.74
C SER A 303 17.84 -20.49 -5.02
N TRP A 304 16.60 -20.96 -4.89
CA TRP A 304 15.71 -21.34 -5.98
C TRP A 304 15.00 -20.14 -6.62
N ILE A 305 14.97 -18.99 -5.94
CA ILE A 305 14.38 -17.77 -6.48
C ILE A 305 15.36 -17.22 -7.50
N LYS A 306 15.03 -17.41 -8.78
CA LYS A 306 15.83 -16.91 -9.88
C LYS A 306 15.14 -15.72 -10.52
N LEU A 307 15.88 -14.65 -10.68
CA LEU A 307 15.42 -13.46 -11.40
C LEU A 307 15.67 -13.64 -12.89
N GLY A 308 15.00 -12.81 -13.70
CA GLY A 308 15.17 -12.83 -15.14
C GLY A 308 14.03 -12.09 -15.84
N LYS A 309 14.24 -11.86 -17.13
CA LYS A 309 13.28 -11.28 -18.05
C LYS A 309 12.40 -12.38 -18.64
N THR A 310 11.21 -12.01 -19.07
CA THR A 310 10.29 -12.91 -19.78
C THR A 310 9.86 -12.26 -21.09
N THR A 311 9.69 -13.05 -22.15
CA THR A 311 8.79 -12.63 -23.24
C THR A 311 7.37 -12.56 -22.71
N PHE A 312 6.55 -11.67 -23.25
CA PHE A 312 5.13 -11.53 -22.89
C PHE A 312 4.27 -11.38 -24.16
N PRO A 313 3.94 -12.49 -24.84
CA PRO A 313 3.23 -12.49 -26.13
C PRO A 313 1.83 -11.85 -26.07
N TRP A 314 1.22 -11.80 -24.88
CA TRP A 314 -0.07 -11.14 -24.72
C TRP A 314 -0.02 -9.65 -25.15
N TRP A 315 1.08 -8.95 -24.83
CA TRP A 315 1.17 -7.51 -25.11
C TRP A 315 1.22 -7.21 -26.62
N ASN A 316 2.02 -7.95 -27.40
CA ASN A 316 2.10 -7.77 -28.84
C ASN A 316 1.05 -8.57 -29.63
N GLY A 317 0.12 -9.26 -28.95
CA GLY A 317 -0.98 -9.99 -29.59
C GLY A 317 -0.54 -11.31 -30.24
N PHE A 318 0.43 -12.00 -29.64
CA PHE A 318 1.00 -13.26 -30.12
C PHE A 318 1.56 -13.17 -31.54
N ASP A 319 1.99 -11.97 -31.96
CA ASP A 319 2.59 -11.76 -33.27
C ASP A 319 3.87 -12.61 -33.43
N VAL A 320 3.96 -13.35 -34.53
CA VAL A 320 5.08 -14.23 -34.89
C VAL A 320 5.63 -13.83 -36.26
N LYS A 321 5.72 -12.53 -36.51
CA LYS A 321 6.13 -11.92 -37.78
C LYS A 321 7.22 -12.73 -38.50
N ASN A 322 6.94 -13.08 -39.76
CA ASN A 322 7.78 -13.90 -40.65
C ASN A 322 7.81 -15.41 -40.35
N ALA A 323 6.97 -15.92 -39.45
CA ALA A 323 6.72 -17.36 -39.35
C ALA A 323 5.76 -17.86 -40.45
N ASP A 324 5.81 -19.15 -40.74
CA ASP A 324 4.95 -19.86 -41.70
C ASP A 324 3.62 -20.34 -41.08
N PHE A 325 3.30 -19.89 -39.87
CA PHE A 325 2.08 -20.20 -39.13
C PHE A 325 1.47 -18.94 -38.49
N ILE A 326 0.19 -19.04 -38.08
CA ILE A 326 -0.53 -17.94 -37.43
C ILE A 326 -0.31 -18.02 -35.91
N GLY A 327 0.09 -16.88 -35.33
CA GLY A 327 0.31 -16.75 -33.89
C GLY A 327 -0.98 -16.93 -33.08
N GLY A 328 -0.85 -17.55 -31.90
CA GLY A 328 -1.95 -17.71 -30.95
C GLY A 328 -1.63 -18.72 -29.86
N LEU A 329 -2.67 -19.27 -29.23
CA LEU A 329 -2.55 -20.28 -28.18
C LEU A 329 -2.29 -21.67 -28.78
N ASN A 330 -1.10 -21.87 -29.34
CA ASN A 330 -0.70 -23.14 -29.96
C ASN A 330 0.78 -23.47 -29.72
N THR A 331 1.15 -24.74 -29.86
CA THR A 331 2.53 -25.23 -29.63
C THR A 331 3.58 -24.49 -30.46
N GLN A 332 3.30 -24.21 -31.74
CA GLN A 332 4.25 -23.55 -32.65
C GLN A 332 4.62 -22.15 -32.15
N THR A 333 3.62 -21.39 -31.68
CA THR A 333 3.83 -20.06 -31.11
C THR A 333 4.68 -20.14 -29.85
N MET A 334 4.39 -21.06 -28.92
CA MET A 334 5.19 -21.23 -27.70
C MET A 334 6.65 -21.56 -28.02
N LYS A 335 6.89 -22.48 -28.97
CA LYS A 335 8.24 -22.83 -29.42
C LYS A 335 8.98 -21.65 -30.06
N HIS A 336 8.29 -20.85 -30.87
CA HIS A 336 8.87 -19.66 -31.49
C HIS A 336 9.39 -18.64 -30.46
N TYR A 337 8.61 -18.35 -29.42
CA TYR A 337 9.07 -17.45 -28.36
C TYR A 337 10.14 -18.07 -27.46
N ILE A 338 10.11 -19.40 -27.25
CA ILE A 338 11.21 -20.12 -26.57
C ILE A 338 12.51 -20.00 -27.36
N ASP A 339 12.46 -20.13 -28.69
CA ASP A 339 13.64 -19.95 -29.55
C ASP A 339 14.17 -18.52 -29.46
N PHE A 340 13.29 -17.52 -29.54
CA PHE A 340 13.66 -16.11 -29.31
C PHE A 340 14.33 -15.92 -27.94
N CYS A 341 13.80 -16.54 -26.89
CA CYS A 341 14.41 -16.46 -25.56
C CYS A 341 15.82 -17.08 -25.53
N ALA A 342 15.99 -18.25 -26.13
CA ALA A 342 17.26 -18.96 -26.16
C ALA A 342 18.33 -18.19 -26.98
N GLU A 343 17.93 -17.62 -28.12
CA GLU A 343 18.80 -16.84 -29.00
C GLU A 343 19.28 -15.53 -28.35
N HIS A 344 18.45 -14.90 -27.52
CA HIS A 344 18.72 -13.60 -26.91
C HIS A 344 19.09 -13.64 -25.43
N GLY A 345 19.21 -14.83 -24.84
CA GLY A 345 19.54 -14.98 -23.42
C GLY A 345 18.46 -14.43 -22.49
N ILE A 346 17.19 -14.53 -22.88
CA ILE A 346 16.03 -14.20 -22.03
C ILE A 346 15.67 -15.44 -21.24
N GLU A 347 15.56 -15.28 -19.92
CA GLU A 347 15.51 -16.40 -18.99
C GLU A 347 14.19 -17.17 -19.00
N TYR A 348 13.09 -16.48 -19.30
CA TYR A 348 11.74 -17.00 -19.17
C TYR A 348 10.88 -16.79 -20.42
N HIS A 349 9.93 -17.69 -20.62
CA HIS A 349 8.78 -17.53 -21.50
C HIS A 349 7.49 -17.69 -20.68
N SER A 350 6.49 -16.85 -20.94
CA SER A 350 5.19 -16.91 -20.26
C SER A 350 4.12 -17.53 -21.15
N LEU A 351 3.28 -18.38 -20.54
CA LEU A 351 2.04 -18.85 -21.16
C LEU A 351 0.88 -18.04 -20.57
N ASP A 352 0.21 -17.30 -21.45
CA ASP A 352 -0.83 -16.33 -21.12
C ASP A 352 -2.14 -16.62 -21.87
N GLY A 353 -3.19 -15.84 -21.59
CA GLY A 353 -4.40 -15.87 -22.40
C GLY A 353 -4.26 -15.10 -23.72
N PHE A 354 -5.17 -15.33 -24.66
CA PHE A 354 -5.29 -14.59 -25.92
C PHE A 354 -6.76 -14.54 -26.35
N GLU A 355 -7.20 -13.42 -26.93
CA GLU A 355 -8.59 -13.23 -27.42
C GLU A 355 -9.68 -13.68 -26.42
N ASN A 356 -9.53 -13.26 -25.16
CA ASN A 356 -10.43 -13.61 -24.05
C ASN A 356 -10.50 -15.11 -23.69
N ILE A 357 -9.55 -15.92 -24.16
CA ILE A 357 -9.41 -17.34 -23.80
C ILE A 357 -8.12 -17.55 -23.02
N ALA A 358 -8.19 -18.28 -21.91
CA ALA A 358 -7.01 -18.67 -21.14
C ALA A 358 -6.23 -19.81 -21.83
N TRP A 359 -4.90 -19.91 -21.64
CA TRP A 359 -4.10 -21.04 -22.18
C TRP A 359 -4.58 -22.41 -21.67
N TYR A 360 -5.23 -22.45 -20.51
CA TYR A 360 -5.84 -23.64 -19.90
C TYR A 360 -7.34 -23.81 -20.27
N GLY A 361 -7.83 -23.01 -21.22
CA GLY A 361 -9.20 -23.03 -21.70
C GLY A 361 -10.16 -22.23 -20.83
N GLY A 362 -11.30 -21.86 -21.43
CA GLY A 362 -12.32 -21.04 -20.80
C GLY A 362 -12.17 -19.54 -21.07
N THR A 363 -13.26 -18.79 -20.89
CA THR A 363 -13.24 -17.34 -21.07
C THR A 363 -12.58 -16.65 -19.87
N ILE A 364 -11.85 -15.56 -20.11
CA ILE A 364 -11.20 -14.76 -19.06
C ILE A 364 -12.22 -13.80 -18.44
N VAL A 365 -12.99 -13.10 -19.27
CA VAL A 365 -14.03 -12.15 -18.85
C VAL A 365 -15.34 -12.40 -19.64
N PRO A 366 -16.45 -12.81 -18.98
CA PRO A 366 -16.53 -13.27 -17.60
C PRO A 366 -15.75 -14.59 -17.42
N TYR A 367 -15.20 -14.81 -16.23
CA TYR A 367 -14.36 -15.98 -15.99
C TYR A 367 -15.12 -17.31 -16.09
N ARG A 368 -14.65 -18.21 -16.95
CA ARG A 368 -15.18 -19.57 -17.15
C ARG A 368 -14.08 -20.57 -17.47
N GLY A 369 -13.08 -20.70 -16.61
CA GLY A 369 -12.08 -21.78 -16.66
C GLY A 369 -12.06 -22.55 -15.35
N GLN A 370 -11.55 -23.78 -15.33
CA GLN A 370 -11.46 -24.53 -14.07
C GLN A 370 -10.16 -25.32 -13.90
N ASP A 371 -9.62 -25.95 -14.94
CA ASP A 371 -8.51 -26.89 -14.76
C ASP A 371 -7.17 -26.29 -15.23
N ILE A 372 -6.52 -25.55 -14.34
CA ILE A 372 -5.16 -24.99 -14.58
C ILE A 372 -4.06 -26.07 -14.64
N THR A 373 -4.40 -27.36 -14.59
CA THR A 373 -3.48 -28.49 -14.79
C THR A 373 -3.53 -29.06 -16.21
N LYS A 374 -4.30 -28.43 -17.10
CA LYS A 374 -4.41 -28.78 -18.52
C LYS A 374 -4.25 -27.54 -19.38
N SER A 375 -3.82 -27.74 -20.62
CA SER A 375 -3.78 -26.73 -21.65
C SER A 375 -4.94 -26.91 -22.63
N LEU A 376 -5.17 -25.90 -23.47
CA LEU A 376 -5.97 -26.04 -24.69
C LEU A 376 -5.42 -27.19 -25.57
N PRO A 377 -6.28 -27.91 -26.32
CA PRO A 377 -5.85 -29.00 -27.21
C PRO A 377 -4.76 -28.61 -28.22
N GLU A 378 -4.73 -27.36 -28.64
CA GLU A 378 -3.78 -26.78 -29.58
C GLU A 378 -2.37 -26.58 -28.97
N ILE A 379 -2.26 -26.69 -27.65
CA ILE A 379 -1.00 -26.62 -26.90
C ILE A 379 -0.68 -28.01 -26.36
N ASP A 380 0.28 -28.68 -26.99
CA ASP A 380 0.94 -29.87 -26.44
C ASP A 380 1.90 -29.40 -25.32
N LEU A 381 1.35 -29.21 -24.12
CA LEU A 381 2.08 -28.69 -22.98
C LEU A 381 3.29 -29.58 -22.59
N PRO A 382 3.20 -30.93 -22.57
CA PRO A 382 4.37 -31.79 -22.39
C PRO A 382 5.50 -31.51 -23.38
N ASP A 383 5.19 -31.36 -24.67
CA ASP A 383 6.19 -31.03 -25.71
C ASP A 383 6.78 -29.62 -25.51
N VAL A 384 5.96 -28.62 -25.18
CA VAL A 384 6.44 -27.25 -24.86
C VAL A 384 7.39 -27.25 -23.67
N ILE A 385 7.04 -27.96 -22.58
CA ILE A 385 7.89 -28.08 -21.39
C ILE A 385 9.22 -28.77 -21.73
N ALA A 386 9.18 -29.86 -22.50
CA ALA A 386 10.38 -30.58 -22.93
C ALA A 386 11.28 -29.70 -23.80
N TYR A 387 10.69 -28.94 -24.73
CA TYR A 387 11.41 -28.04 -25.63
C TYR A 387 12.06 -26.87 -24.89
N ALA A 388 11.31 -26.22 -23.98
CA ALA A 388 11.83 -25.16 -23.12
C ALA A 388 13.06 -25.64 -22.33
N ARG A 389 12.97 -26.84 -21.74
CA ARG A 389 14.09 -27.47 -21.03
C ARG A 389 15.29 -27.74 -21.94
N GLN A 390 15.08 -28.24 -23.15
CA GLN A 390 16.14 -28.46 -24.13
C GLN A 390 16.85 -27.16 -24.50
N LYS A 391 16.11 -26.05 -24.59
CA LYS A 391 16.61 -24.72 -24.94
C LYS A 391 17.14 -23.92 -23.75
N GLY A 392 17.05 -24.46 -22.53
CA GLY A 392 17.46 -23.76 -21.31
C GLY A 392 16.57 -22.58 -20.92
N VAL A 393 15.36 -22.52 -21.46
CA VAL A 393 14.36 -21.47 -21.18
C VAL A 393 13.37 -21.99 -20.14
N ARG A 394 13.02 -21.14 -19.18
CA ARG A 394 12.15 -21.50 -18.06
C ARG A 394 10.75 -20.96 -18.29
N LEU A 395 9.74 -21.65 -17.76
CA LEU A 395 8.34 -21.29 -18.01
C LEU A 395 7.69 -20.60 -16.82
N ARG A 396 6.83 -19.62 -17.12
CA ARG A 396 5.89 -18.99 -16.18
C ARG A 396 4.47 -19.15 -16.69
N LEU A 397 3.54 -19.43 -15.79
CA LEU A 397 2.14 -19.68 -16.15
C LEU A 397 1.23 -18.61 -15.57
N TRP A 398 0.47 -17.93 -16.42
CA TRP A 398 -0.59 -17.03 -16.00
C TRP A 398 -1.85 -17.81 -15.59
N MET A 399 -2.61 -17.29 -14.64
CA MET A 399 -3.96 -17.78 -14.34
C MET A 399 -4.82 -16.72 -13.66
N HIS A 400 -6.13 -16.81 -13.89
CA HIS A 400 -7.12 -16.01 -13.18
C HIS A 400 -7.15 -16.36 -11.68
N SER A 401 -7.38 -15.38 -10.82
CA SER A 401 -7.40 -15.49 -9.35
C SER A 401 -8.38 -16.56 -8.86
N ASP A 402 -9.59 -16.60 -9.41
CA ASP A 402 -10.59 -17.65 -9.13
C ASP A 402 -10.11 -19.06 -9.48
N ALA A 403 -9.36 -19.22 -10.58
CA ALA A 403 -8.74 -20.48 -10.96
C ALA A 403 -7.73 -20.94 -9.91
N ALA A 404 -6.85 -20.01 -9.51
CA ALA A 404 -5.84 -20.24 -8.49
C ALA A 404 -6.50 -20.58 -7.15
N LYS A 405 -7.48 -19.79 -6.70
CA LYS A 405 -8.19 -20.00 -5.43
C LYS A 405 -8.82 -21.39 -5.35
N ALA A 406 -9.41 -21.87 -6.45
CA ALA A 406 -10.02 -23.19 -6.50
C ALA A 406 -9.00 -24.34 -6.60
N ASN A 407 -7.87 -24.16 -7.29
CA ASN A 407 -7.05 -25.29 -7.75
C ASN A 407 -5.57 -25.26 -7.34
N MET A 408 -5.04 -24.17 -6.77
CA MET A 408 -3.60 -24.02 -6.49
C MET A 408 -3.02 -25.15 -5.63
N LYS A 409 -3.81 -25.69 -4.69
CA LYS A 409 -3.41 -26.82 -3.82
C LYS A 409 -3.12 -28.11 -4.59
N THR A 410 -3.79 -28.29 -5.73
CA THR A 410 -3.58 -29.43 -6.64
C THR A 410 -2.54 -29.09 -7.71
N ALA A 411 -2.61 -27.87 -8.27
CA ALA A 411 -1.80 -27.46 -9.40
C ALA A 411 -0.34 -27.18 -9.06
N PHE A 412 -0.03 -26.51 -7.94
CA PHE A 412 1.36 -26.13 -7.63
C PHE A 412 2.30 -27.32 -7.41
N PRO A 413 1.88 -28.43 -6.76
CA PRO A 413 2.68 -29.66 -6.74
C PRO A 413 2.92 -30.27 -8.14
N ILE A 414 1.98 -30.10 -9.07
CA ILE A 414 2.13 -30.56 -10.46
C ILE A 414 3.12 -29.67 -11.21
N TYR A 415 3.01 -28.35 -11.04
CA TYR A 415 3.92 -27.37 -11.62
C TYR A 415 5.37 -27.59 -11.18
N GLU A 416 5.60 -27.93 -9.91
CA GLU A 416 6.92 -28.31 -9.41
C GLU A 416 7.47 -29.54 -10.16
N LYS A 417 6.65 -30.57 -10.42
CA LYS A 417 7.06 -31.76 -11.19
C LYS A 417 7.34 -31.45 -12.65
N TRP A 418 6.60 -30.51 -13.24
CA TRP A 418 6.82 -30.04 -14.60
C TRP A 418 8.12 -29.22 -14.71
N GLY A 419 8.57 -28.62 -13.61
CA GLY A 419 9.71 -27.69 -13.58
C GLY A 419 9.31 -26.26 -13.94
N ILE A 420 8.05 -25.88 -13.69
CA ILE A 420 7.61 -24.49 -13.78
C ILE A 420 8.25 -23.71 -12.62
N GLU A 421 8.78 -22.52 -12.89
CA GLU A 421 9.51 -21.72 -11.90
C GLU A 421 8.73 -20.47 -11.45
N GLY A 422 7.60 -20.16 -12.08
CA GLY A 422 6.80 -19.02 -11.67
C GLY A 422 5.35 -19.05 -12.15
N VAL A 423 4.51 -18.31 -11.43
CA VAL A 423 3.11 -18.10 -11.76
C VAL A 423 2.79 -16.60 -11.77
N MET A 424 1.90 -16.19 -12.66
CA MET A 424 1.29 -14.87 -12.67
C MET A 424 -0.18 -15.05 -12.32
N ILE A 425 -0.63 -14.43 -11.22
CA ILE A 425 -2.03 -14.52 -10.80
C ILE A 425 -2.67 -13.16 -11.02
N ASP A 426 -3.85 -13.17 -11.61
CA ASP A 426 -4.46 -11.97 -12.19
C ASP A 426 -5.95 -11.87 -11.83
N PHE A 427 -6.58 -10.71 -12.02
CA PHE A 427 -7.99 -10.42 -11.76
C PHE A 427 -8.39 -10.59 -10.30
N PHE A 428 -7.64 -10.02 -9.35
CA PHE A 428 -8.10 -9.98 -7.95
C PHE A 428 -9.17 -8.90 -7.76
N ASP A 429 -8.93 -7.71 -8.32
CA ASP A 429 -9.75 -6.50 -8.26
C ASP A 429 -10.24 -6.13 -6.86
N ARG A 430 -9.54 -6.58 -5.82
CA ARG A 430 -10.04 -6.56 -4.43
C ARG A 430 -8.89 -6.49 -3.45
N ASP A 431 -9.14 -5.81 -2.34
CA ASP A 431 -8.25 -5.70 -1.19
C ASP A 431 -8.99 -5.84 0.15
N ASP A 432 -10.19 -6.44 0.12
CA ASP A 432 -10.89 -6.84 1.33
C ASP A 432 -10.14 -7.97 2.06
N GLN A 433 -10.47 -8.14 3.35
CA GLN A 433 -9.78 -9.08 4.25
C GLN A 433 -9.63 -10.49 3.66
N GLU A 434 -10.64 -11.00 2.93
CA GLU A 434 -10.60 -12.35 2.35
C GLU A 434 -9.55 -12.44 1.24
N THR A 435 -9.49 -11.43 0.37
CA THR A 435 -8.54 -11.39 -0.75
C THR A 435 -7.11 -11.22 -0.24
N VAL A 436 -6.91 -10.37 0.77
CA VAL A 436 -5.62 -10.23 1.45
C VAL A 436 -5.17 -11.58 2.01
N LYS A 437 -6.05 -12.29 2.74
CA LYS A 437 -5.73 -13.62 3.27
C LYS A 437 -5.41 -14.63 2.17
N PHE A 438 -6.19 -14.63 1.08
CA PHE A 438 -5.94 -15.49 -0.07
C PHE A 438 -4.55 -15.27 -0.67
N ILE A 439 -4.11 -14.01 -0.82
CA ILE A 439 -2.77 -13.69 -1.33
C ILE A 439 -1.68 -14.23 -0.38
N HIS A 440 -1.84 -14.11 0.94
CA HIS A 440 -0.89 -14.71 1.89
C HIS A 440 -0.82 -16.24 1.78
N ASP A 441 -1.97 -16.91 1.69
CA ASP A 441 -2.05 -18.36 1.51
C ASP A 441 -1.40 -18.81 0.18
N LEU A 442 -1.66 -18.06 -0.90
CA LEU A 442 -1.06 -18.24 -2.22
C LEU A 442 0.47 -18.12 -2.15
N MET A 443 1.00 -17.07 -1.51
CA MET A 443 2.44 -16.85 -1.39
C MET A 443 3.14 -17.96 -0.63
N GLN A 444 2.54 -18.43 0.48
CA GLN A 444 3.06 -19.54 1.27
C GLN A 444 3.07 -20.85 0.47
N LEU A 445 1.97 -21.14 -0.24
CA LEU A 445 1.86 -22.36 -1.04
C LEU A 445 2.82 -22.34 -2.22
N ALA A 446 2.95 -21.21 -2.91
CA ALA A 446 3.92 -21.02 -3.99
C ALA A 446 5.36 -21.25 -3.48
N ALA A 447 5.70 -20.67 -2.32
CA ALA A 447 7.02 -20.87 -1.71
C ALA A 447 7.31 -22.34 -1.36
N LYS A 448 6.30 -23.08 -0.87
CA LYS A 448 6.42 -24.52 -0.58
C LYS A 448 6.79 -25.33 -1.82
N HIS A 449 6.30 -24.92 -2.98
CA HIS A 449 6.53 -25.57 -4.28
C HIS A 449 7.58 -24.85 -5.14
N ARG A 450 8.38 -23.95 -4.54
CA ARG A 450 9.46 -23.22 -5.21
C ARG A 450 9.01 -22.45 -6.45
N LEU A 451 7.81 -21.86 -6.37
CA LEU A 451 7.24 -21.01 -7.41
C LEU A 451 7.44 -19.54 -7.05
N THR A 452 7.97 -18.78 -8.00
CA THR A 452 7.94 -17.32 -7.98
C THR A 452 6.56 -16.80 -8.37
N VAL A 453 6.18 -15.63 -7.89
CA VAL A 453 4.83 -15.07 -8.08
C VAL A 453 4.93 -13.64 -8.60
N THR A 454 4.12 -13.34 -9.61
CA THR A 454 3.74 -11.99 -10.01
C THR A 454 2.24 -11.82 -9.82
N LEU A 455 1.80 -10.66 -9.34
CA LEU A 455 0.38 -10.37 -9.12
C LEU A 455 -0.08 -9.23 -10.04
N HIS A 456 -1.18 -9.43 -10.76
CA HIS A 456 -1.83 -8.47 -11.66
C HIS A 456 -3.24 -8.11 -11.15
N ASN A 457 -3.77 -6.96 -11.59
CA ASN A 457 -5.08 -6.45 -11.20
C ASN A 457 -5.33 -6.58 -9.69
N VAL A 458 -4.41 -6.04 -8.89
CA VAL A 458 -4.34 -6.18 -7.43
C VAL A 458 -4.06 -4.82 -6.80
N TYR A 459 -4.16 -4.72 -5.47
CA TYR A 459 -3.86 -3.50 -4.74
C TYR A 459 -2.35 -3.19 -4.65
N LYS A 460 -2.05 -1.91 -4.36
CA LYS A 460 -0.68 -1.40 -4.15
C LYS A 460 0.19 -2.27 -3.23
N PRO A 461 1.49 -2.42 -3.49
CA PRO A 461 2.40 -3.14 -2.60
C PRO A 461 2.44 -2.58 -1.17
N THR A 462 2.36 -3.47 -0.18
CA THR A 462 2.43 -3.12 1.26
C THR A 462 3.66 -3.71 1.96
N GLY A 463 4.67 -4.10 1.17
CA GLY A 463 5.96 -4.65 1.64
C GLY A 463 5.98 -6.17 1.85
N LEU A 464 4.94 -6.89 1.42
CA LEU A 464 4.78 -8.35 1.50
C LEU A 464 6.01 -9.14 0.99
N ARG A 465 6.76 -8.59 0.02
CA ARG A 465 8.00 -9.16 -0.50
C ARG A 465 9.06 -9.43 0.58
N ARG A 466 9.09 -8.67 1.69
CA ARG A 466 10.02 -8.96 2.80
C ARG A 466 9.70 -10.31 3.44
N THR A 467 8.42 -10.58 3.66
CA THR A 467 7.94 -11.84 4.23
C THR A 467 8.09 -12.98 3.21
N TYR A 468 7.73 -12.73 1.95
CA TYR A 468 7.74 -13.68 0.85
C TYR A 468 8.60 -13.17 -0.33
N PRO A 469 9.93 -13.41 -0.31
CA PRO A 469 10.83 -12.94 -1.37
C PRO A 469 10.58 -13.60 -2.73
N ASN A 470 9.72 -14.62 -2.81
CA ASN A 470 9.26 -15.18 -4.08
C ASN A 470 8.20 -14.32 -4.78
N LEU A 471 7.70 -13.24 -4.16
CA LEU A 471 6.90 -12.20 -4.82
C LEU A 471 7.81 -11.27 -5.62
N LEU A 472 7.91 -11.47 -6.93
CA LEU A 472 8.85 -10.76 -7.79
C LEU A 472 8.34 -9.40 -8.26
N ALA A 473 7.06 -9.31 -8.60
CA ALA A 473 6.44 -8.09 -9.12
C ALA A 473 4.95 -8.03 -8.78
N VAL A 474 4.44 -6.81 -8.79
CA VAL A 474 3.02 -6.47 -8.60
C VAL A 474 2.74 -5.39 -9.64
N GLU A 475 1.63 -5.52 -10.37
CA GLU A 475 1.14 -4.50 -11.30
C GLU A 475 0.58 -3.30 -10.54
N ALA A 476 -0.72 -3.34 -10.19
CA ALA A 476 -1.41 -2.30 -9.42
C ALA A 476 -1.16 -0.88 -9.97
N VAL A 477 -1.03 -0.75 -11.30
CA VAL A 477 -0.62 0.49 -11.96
C VAL A 477 -1.10 0.53 -13.40
N PHE A 478 -1.67 1.66 -13.81
CA PHE A 478 -1.97 1.94 -15.20
C PHE A 478 -0.66 2.00 -16.00
N ASN A 479 -0.44 1.04 -16.89
CA ASN A 479 0.85 0.80 -17.54
C ASN A 479 0.73 0.69 -19.08
N LEU A 480 1.82 0.25 -19.73
CA LEU A 480 1.93 0.10 -21.18
C LEU A 480 0.89 -0.82 -21.84
N GLU A 481 0.18 -1.67 -21.10
CA GLU A 481 -0.95 -2.43 -21.64
C GLU A 481 -2.05 -1.52 -22.19
N PHE A 482 -2.27 -0.37 -21.55
CA PHE A 482 -3.31 0.58 -21.95
C PHE A 482 -3.00 1.21 -23.31
N ASN A 483 -1.75 1.13 -23.80
CA ASN A 483 -1.41 1.55 -25.16
C ASN A 483 -2.08 0.67 -26.24
N LYS A 484 -2.65 -0.48 -25.87
CA LYS A 484 -3.38 -1.36 -26.79
C LYS A 484 -4.82 -0.88 -27.04
N TRP A 485 -5.44 -0.18 -26.11
CA TRP A 485 -6.88 0.13 -26.17
C TRP A 485 -7.30 1.51 -25.63
N ASP A 486 -6.49 2.17 -24.81
CA ASP A 486 -6.72 3.54 -24.35
C ASP A 486 -6.09 4.53 -25.32
N ALA A 487 -6.88 5.49 -25.81
CA ALA A 487 -6.41 6.46 -26.79
C ALA A 487 -5.33 7.41 -26.26
N ARG A 488 -5.28 7.63 -24.93
CA ARG A 488 -4.23 8.43 -24.29
C ARG A 488 -3.01 7.57 -23.96
N GLY A 489 -3.22 6.32 -23.54
CA GLY A 489 -2.17 5.38 -23.18
C GLY A 489 -1.34 5.83 -21.96
N SER A 490 -0.33 5.04 -21.59
CA SER A 490 0.60 5.44 -20.54
C SER A 490 1.51 6.56 -21.04
N THR A 491 1.21 7.80 -20.64
CA THR A 491 1.98 8.98 -21.08
C THR A 491 3.26 9.15 -20.26
N PRO A 492 4.32 9.77 -20.81
CA PRO A 492 5.55 10.05 -20.05
C PRO A 492 5.31 10.80 -18.73
N GLU A 493 4.33 11.71 -18.69
CA GLU A 493 3.99 12.45 -17.47
C GLU A 493 3.35 11.57 -16.40
N HIS A 494 2.59 10.54 -16.80
CA HIS A 494 2.04 9.55 -15.88
C HIS A 494 3.15 8.66 -15.32
N GLU A 495 4.07 8.21 -16.17
CA GLU A 495 5.25 7.42 -15.78
C GLU A 495 6.21 8.18 -14.84
N LEU A 496 6.21 9.52 -14.84
CA LEU A 496 6.99 10.33 -13.89
C LEU A 496 6.32 10.43 -12.50
N ILE A 497 5.05 10.07 -12.38
CA ILE A 497 4.30 10.08 -11.11
C ILE A 497 4.31 8.70 -10.45
N VAL A 498 4.16 7.65 -11.26
CA VAL A 498 4.30 6.23 -10.85
C VAL A 498 5.68 6.00 -10.27
#